data_AF-A0A2E0ZB50-F1
#
_entry.id   AF-A0A2E0ZB50-F1
#
_cell.length_a   1.000
_cell.length_b   1.000
_cell.length_c   1.000
_cell.angle_alpha   90.00
_cell.angle_beta   90.00
_cell.angle_gamma   90.00
#
_symmetry.space_group_name_H-M   'P 1'
#
loop_
_entity.id
_entity.type
_entity.pdbx_description
1 polymer ?
#
loop_
_entity_poly.entity_id
_entity_poly.type
_entity_poly.pdbx_seq_one_letter_code
_entity_poly.pdbx_strand_id
1 'polypeptide(L)'
;MGKTKRFWGLLLAFFVFTSLAGLQSQRANAGSSNTLYLPLITVPSLGPNLLSNASFEQGWYHLNGAPELQIPEGWQFTFKEGTNQLDPDPWNVWVPPETRVLSSAFLPPDEHDLFIWDGDQTVKVFKGFGAISFELTTAVTLSPGTYVLIIHVFPDLVVGYENGQKIWAPDPLSGEVKLIAGNGTTGWMLPIFGQKNRFRTTFTVSQTQTVTIGAAMRGRWAIQNNGWFMDDWGLYKP
;
A
#
# COMPACT_ATOMS: atom_id res chain seq x y z
N MET A 1 41.47 -8.89 -42.44
CA MET A 1 41.91 -10.31 -42.61
C MET A 1 42.94 -10.62 -41.52
N GLY A 2 42.95 -11.83 -40.94
CA GLY A 2 43.59 -12.14 -39.64
C GLY A 2 42.56 -12.11 -38.49
N LYS A 3 42.40 -13.07 -37.54
CA LYS A 3 43.18 -14.24 -37.04
C LYS A 3 44.52 -13.87 -36.35
N THR A 4 44.99 -14.43 -35.21
CA THR A 4 44.55 -15.41 -34.14
C THR A 4 45.60 -15.37 -32.98
N LYS A 5 45.47 -15.84 -31.72
CA LYS A 5 44.60 -16.79 -30.96
C LYS A 5 43.92 -16.06 -29.76
N ARG A 6 43.16 -16.59 -28.77
CA ARG A 6 42.75 -17.93 -28.20
C ARG A 6 43.58 -18.58 -27.06
N PHE A 7 42.94 -18.70 -25.86
CA PHE A 7 42.93 -19.84 -24.87
C PHE A 7 43.89 -19.92 -23.63
N TRP A 8 43.35 -20.58 -22.57
CA TRP A 8 43.91 -21.02 -21.25
C TRP A 8 44.12 -19.96 -20.13
N GLY A 9 43.96 -20.27 -18.83
CA GLY A 9 43.59 -21.56 -18.18
C GLY A 9 43.27 -21.46 -16.67
N LEU A 10 42.91 -22.59 -16.03
CA LEU A 10 42.56 -22.77 -14.61
C LEU A 10 43.78 -22.66 -13.64
N LEU A 11 43.51 -22.46 -12.34
CA LEU A 11 44.10 -23.31 -11.29
C LEU A 11 43.22 -23.42 -10.02
N LEU A 12 43.41 -24.47 -9.23
CA LEU A 12 42.67 -24.79 -7.99
C LEU A 12 43.50 -25.73 -7.09
N ALA A 13 43.67 -25.41 -5.79
CA ALA A 13 44.08 -26.27 -4.65
C ALA A 13 44.52 -25.40 -3.43
N PHE A 14 44.92 -25.94 -2.26
CA PHE A 14 44.28 -26.81 -1.24
C PHE A 14 45.28 -26.97 -0.05
N PHE A 15 44.87 -27.58 1.09
CA PHE A 15 45.70 -28.02 2.25
C PHE A 15 46.22 -26.91 3.22
N VAL A 16 46.53 -27.15 4.51
CA VAL A 16 46.45 -28.38 5.37
C VAL A 16 46.14 -28.06 6.86
N PHE A 17 45.83 -29.09 7.65
CA PHE A 17 45.54 -29.10 9.11
C PHE A 17 46.69 -28.70 10.06
N THR A 18 46.33 -28.19 11.25
CA THR A 18 46.86 -28.55 12.61
C THR A 18 46.07 -27.73 13.66
N SER A 19 45.92 -28.08 14.95
CA SER A 19 46.25 -29.29 15.74
C SER A 19 45.27 -29.42 16.93
N LEU A 20 45.18 -30.60 17.56
CA LEU A 20 44.38 -30.83 18.78
C LEU A 20 45.12 -30.41 20.05
N ALA A 21 44.43 -29.67 20.94
CA ALA A 21 44.77 -29.52 22.36
C ALA A 21 43.47 -29.44 23.18
N GLY A 22 43.37 -30.23 24.25
CA GLY A 22 42.16 -30.30 25.07
C GLY A 22 42.15 -29.29 26.22
N LEU A 23 40.94 -28.81 26.59
CA LEU A 23 40.70 -28.01 27.79
C LEU A 23 39.50 -28.58 28.56
N GLN A 24 39.58 -28.56 29.89
CA GLN A 24 38.65 -29.28 30.77
C GLN A 24 37.30 -28.57 30.88
N SER A 25 36.21 -29.34 30.81
CA SER A 25 34.87 -28.85 31.14
C SER A 25 34.74 -28.64 32.65
N GLN A 26 34.99 -27.41 33.10
CA GLN A 26 34.53 -26.98 34.43
C GLN A 26 33.01 -26.77 34.37
N ARG A 27 32.27 -27.55 35.15
CA ARG A 27 30.82 -27.37 35.31
C ARG A 27 30.55 -26.16 36.21
N ALA A 28 30.14 -25.04 35.61
CA ALA A 28 29.49 -23.98 36.37
C ALA A 28 28.14 -24.47 36.88
N ASN A 29 27.80 -24.15 38.13
CA ASN A 29 26.48 -24.46 38.68
C ASN A 29 25.42 -23.58 38.00
N ALA A 30 24.33 -24.19 37.54
CA ALA A 30 23.23 -23.46 36.92
C ALA A 30 22.51 -22.60 37.99
N GLY A 31 22.62 -21.28 37.86
CA GLY A 31 21.83 -20.34 38.67
C GLY A 31 20.34 -20.46 38.33
N SER A 32 19.48 -20.40 39.33
CA SER A 32 18.03 -20.50 39.16
C SER A 32 17.49 -19.30 38.36
N SER A 33 17.11 -19.53 37.11
CA SER A 33 16.45 -18.52 36.28
C SER A 33 15.04 -18.23 36.81
N ASN A 34 14.90 -17.14 37.57
CA ASN A 34 13.60 -16.62 37.97
C ASN A 34 12.88 -16.03 36.74
N THR A 35 12.16 -16.87 36.00
CA THR A 35 11.33 -16.46 34.87
C THR A 35 10.19 -15.57 35.35
N LEU A 36 10.38 -14.25 35.25
CA LEU A 36 9.32 -13.27 35.49
C LEU A 36 8.28 -13.38 34.38
N TYR A 37 7.16 -14.06 34.68
CA TYR A 37 5.98 -14.05 33.85
C TYR A 37 5.35 -12.66 33.88
N LEU A 38 5.74 -11.81 32.91
CA LEU A 38 4.94 -10.66 32.54
C LEU A 38 3.57 -11.19 32.04
N PRO A 39 2.44 -10.60 32.47
CA PRO A 39 1.14 -11.01 31.98
C PRO A 39 1.07 -10.78 30.47
N LEU A 40 0.46 -11.72 29.74
CA LEU A 40 0.18 -11.54 28.32
C LEU A 40 -0.72 -10.31 28.16
N ILE A 41 -0.21 -9.25 27.54
CA ILE A 41 -1.04 -8.10 27.17
C ILE A 41 -1.94 -8.57 26.02
N THR A 42 -3.16 -8.96 26.35
CA THR A 42 -4.21 -9.22 25.37
C THR A 42 -4.57 -7.91 24.67
N VAL A 43 -3.89 -7.64 23.56
CA VAL A 43 -4.30 -6.62 22.60
C VAL A 43 -5.75 -6.92 22.21
N PRO A 44 -6.70 -5.99 22.39
CA PRO A 44 -8.09 -6.25 22.05
C PRO A 44 -8.20 -6.55 20.56
N SER A 45 -8.77 -7.71 20.24
CA SER A 45 -9.13 -8.06 18.87
C SER A 45 -10.07 -7.00 18.32
N LEU A 46 -9.84 -6.57 17.08
CA LEU A 46 -10.72 -5.61 16.39
C LEU A 46 -12.06 -6.25 15.96
N GLY A 47 -12.23 -7.56 16.17
CA GLY A 47 -13.33 -8.34 15.62
C GLY A 47 -13.10 -8.71 14.15
N PRO A 48 -14.10 -9.30 13.48
CA PRO A 48 -14.03 -9.58 12.04
C PRO A 48 -14.02 -8.28 11.23
N ASN A 49 -13.39 -8.32 10.05
CA ASN A 49 -13.53 -7.25 9.07
C ASN A 49 -14.96 -7.23 8.52
N LEU A 50 -15.56 -6.04 8.44
CA LEU A 50 -16.94 -5.79 8.02
C LEU A 50 -17.02 -5.29 6.56
N LEU A 51 -15.89 -5.15 5.86
CA LEU A 51 -15.85 -4.85 4.43
C LEU A 51 -15.91 -6.13 3.58
N SER A 52 -16.82 -6.14 2.61
CA SER A 52 -16.74 -7.05 1.47
C SER A 52 -15.58 -6.67 0.56
N ASN A 53 -14.88 -7.67 0.01
CA ASN A 53 -13.75 -7.47 -0.89
C ASN A 53 -12.67 -6.49 -0.35
N ALA A 54 -12.26 -6.72 0.91
CA ALA A 54 -11.35 -5.90 1.71
C ALA A 54 -9.93 -5.74 1.11
N SER A 55 -9.38 -6.84 0.59
CA SER A 55 -8.11 -6.94 -0.13
C SER A 55 -8.31 -7.07 -1.65
N PHE A 56 -9.47 -6.63 -2.14
CA PHE A 56 -9.81 -6.46 -3.56
C PHE A 56 -9.76 -7.72 -4.46
N GLU A 57 -9.42 -8.89 -3.90
CA GLU A 57 -9.29 -10.21 -4.54
C GLU A 57 -10.46 -10.68 -5.42
N GLN A 58 -11.69 -10.22 -5.18
CA GLN A 58 -12.91 -10.79 -5.77
C GLN A 58 -13.16 -10.36 -7.23
N GLY A 59 -12.13 -9.85 -7.92
CA GLY A 59 -12.19 -9.41 -9.30
C GLY A 59 -12.67 -7.97 -9.45
N TRP A 60 -13.01 -7.59 -10.69
CA TRP A 60 -13.28 -6.20 -11.07
C TRP A 60 -14.25 -6.09 -12.25
N TYR A 61 -14.89 -4.93 -12.37
CA TYR A 61 -15.74 -4.53 -13.51
C TYR A 61 -15.18 -3.27 -14.21
N HIS A 62 -15.56 -3.05 -15.48
CA HIS A 62 -15.21 -1.82 -16.20
C HIS A 62 -16.24 -0.71 -15.93
N LEU A 63 -15.84 0.40 -15.29
CA LEU A 63 -16.75 1.52 -15.05
C LEU A 63 -17.22 2.12 -16.38
N ASN A 64 -18.54 2.15 -16.61
CA ASN A 64 -19.16 2.55 -17.87
C ASN A 64 -18.66 1.79 -19.12
N GLY A 65 -18.04 0.62 -18.95
CA GLY A 65 -17.41 -0.15 -20.03
C GLY A 65 -16.03 0.36 -20.46
N ALA A 66 -15.45 1.34 -19.77
CA ALA A 66 -14.11 1.86 -20.08
C ALA A 66 -13.01 0.84 -19.71
N PRO A 67 -12.19 0.35 -20.65
CA PRO A 67 -11.20 -0.69 -20.41
C PRO A 67 -10.11 -0.27 -19.39
N GLU A 68 -9.86 1.03 -19.28
CA GLU A 68 -8.88 1.65 -18.38
C GLU A 68 -9.39 1.92 -16.96
N LEU A 69 -10.65 1.59 -16.66
CA LEU A 69 -11.27 1.77 -15.33
C LEU A 69 -11.75 0.43 -14.74
N GLN A 70 -10.81 -0.43 -14.37
CA GLN A 70 -11.07 -1.69 -13.67
C GLN A 70 -11.34 -1.42 -12.18
N ILE A 71 -12.60 -1.37 -11.78
CA ILE A 71 -13.01 -1.09 -10.40
C ILE A 71 -13.25 -2.43 -9.65
N PRO A 72 -12.71 -2.62 -8.44
CA PRO A 72 -12.91 -3.86 -7.68
C PRO A 72 -14.39 -4.17 -7.44
N GLU A 73 -14.74 -5.46 -7.45
CA GLU A 73 -16.12 -5.88 -7.19
C GLU A 73 -16.59 -5.48 -5.78
N GLY A 74 -17.84 -5.04 -5.69
CA GLY A 74 -18.43 -4.48 -4.46
C GLY A 74 -17.99 -3.06 -4.08
N TRP A 75 -17.10 -2.44 -4.86
CA TRP A 75 -16.66 -1.04 -4.66
C TRP A 75 -17.26 -0.09 -5.71
N GLN A 76 -17.21 1.20 -5.42
CA GLN A 76 -17.68 2.31 -6.25
C GLN A 76 -16.57 3.34 -6.39
N PHE A 77 -16.35 3.81 -7.60
CA PHE A 77 -15.27 4.73 -7.95
C PHE A 77 -15.82 6.02 -8.56
N THR A 78 -15.30 7.15 -8.09
CA THR A 78 -15.59 8.48 -8.66
C THR A 78 -14.30 9.27 -8.80
N PHE A 79 -14.24 10.19 -9.76
CA PHE A 79 -13.08 11.05 -9.97
C PHE A 79 -13.51 12.47 -10.39
N LYS A 80 -12.58 13.42 -10.30
CA LYS A 80 -12.75 14.78 -10.81
C LYS A 80 -12.14 14.93 -12.20
N GLU A 81 -12.71 15.85 -12.96
CA GLU A 81 -12.21 16.29 -14.26
C GLU A 81 -12.35 17.82 -14.40
N GLY A 82 -11.48 18.45 -15.19
CA GLY A 82 -11.51 19.88 -15.46
C GLY A 82 -10.71 20.72 -14.45
N THR A 83 -11.16 21.94 -14.17
CA THR A 83 -10.41 22.93 -13.37
C THR A 83 -9.98 22.38 -12.01
N ASN A 84 -8.69 22.49 -11.72
CA ASN A 84 -8.15 22.25 -10.38
C ASN A 84 -8.30 23.51 -9.53
N GLN A 85 -8.90 23.39 -8.34
CA GLN A 85 -9.12 24.50 -7.41
C GLN A 85 -7.97 24.67 -6.39
N LEU A 86 -6.98 23.78 -6.41
CA LEU A 86 -5.85 23.74 -5.49
C LEU A 86 -4.57 24.29 -6.14
N ASP A 87 -4.53 24.27 -7.48
CA ASP A 87 -3.43 24.76 -8.30
C ASP A 87 -4.03 25.31 -9.62
N PRO A 88 -3.75 26.59 -9.98
CA PRO A 88 -4.38 27.24 -11.13
C PRO A 88 -3.65 27.01 -12.46
N ASP A 89 -2.48 26.36 -12.48
CA ASP A 89 -1.68 26.24 -13.69
C ASP A 89 -2.37 25.30 -14.71
N PRO A 90 -2.37 25.63 -16.01
CA PRO A 90 -3.23 24.98 -17.00
C PRO A 90 -2.87 23.51 -17.29
N TRP A 91 -1.69 23.04 -16.90
CA TRP A 91 -1.30 21.63 -16.96
C TRP A 91 -1.74 20.82 -15.72
N ASN A 92 -2.07 21.47 -14.61
CA ASN A 92 -2.47 20.82 -13.35
C ASN A 92 -3.98 20.56 -13.25
N VAL A 93 -4.72 20.61 -14.36
CA VAL A 93 -6.15 20.25 -14.42
C VAL A 93 -6.39 18.80 -13.95
N TRP A 94 -7.53 18.58 -13.31
CA TRP A 94 -7.97 17.22 -12.97
C TRP A 94 -8.28 16.46 -14.26
N VAL A 95 -7.72 15.26 -14.40
CA VAL A 95 -7.95 14.37 -15.54
C VAL A 95 -8.44 12.98 -15.09
N PRO A 96 -9.15 12.22 -15.95
CA PRO A 96 -9.53 10.85 -15.65
C PRO A 96 -8.29 9.97 -15.35
N PRO A 97 -8.21 9.35 -14.16
CA PRO A 97 -7.15 8.40 -13.83
C PRO A 97 -7.35 7.08 -14.60
N GLU A 98 -6.32 6.25 -14.62
CA GLU A 98 -6.41 4.85 -15.03
C GLU A 98 -6.46 3.99 -13.76
N THR A 99 -7.38 3.03 -13.70
CA THR A 99 -7.54 2.12 -12.56
C THR A 99 -7.40 0.67 -13.00
N ARG A 100 -6.56 -0.08 -12.29
CA ARG A 100 -6.21 -1.46 -12.55
C ARG A 100 -6.27 -2.25 -11.25
N VAL A 101 -6.91 -3.42 -11.28
CA VAL A 101 -6.66 -4.45 -10.26
C VAL A 101 -5.56 -5.36 -10.82
N LEU A 102 -4.44 -5.44 -10.11
CA LEU A 102 -3.23 -6.10 -10.55
C LEU A 102 -2.91 -7.25 -9.60
N SER A 103 -2.80 -8.47 -10.11
CA SER A 103 -2.16 -9.57 -9.38
C SER A 103 -0.64 -9.47 -9.43
N SER A 104 0.03 -10.18 -8.52
CA SER A 104 1.50 -10.33 -8.47
C SER A 104 2.12 -10.67 -9.83
N ALA A 105 1.43 -11.46 -10.67
CA ALA A 105 1.85 -11.82 -12.02
C ALA A 105 2.01 -10.63 -13.00
N PHE A 106 1.47 -9.45 -12.67
CA PHE A 106 1.64 -8.21 -13.45
C PHE A 106 2.61 -7.20 -12.79
N LEU A 107 3.26 -7.58 -11.69
CA LEU A 107 4.22 -6.76 -10.95
C LEU A 107 5.63 -7.40 -10.99
N PRO A 108 6.71 -6.59 -10.98
CA PRO A 108 8.06 -7.10 -10.70
C PRO A 108 8.11 -7.83 -9.35
N PRO A 109 8.80 -8.99 -9.23
CA PRO A 109 8.85 -9.76 -7.98
C PRO A 109 9.36 -8.98 -6.77
N ASP A 110 10.19 -7.97 -6.99
CA ASP A 110 10.73 -7.06 -5.98
C ASP A 110 9.77 -5.91 -5.59
N GLU A 111 8.69 -5.69 -6.37
CA GLU A 111 7.61 -4.76 -6.01
C GLU A 111 6.39 -5.47 -5.35
N HIS A 112 6.37 -6.81 -5.27
CA HIS A 112 5.27 -7.59 -4.64
C HIS A 112 5.04 -7.17 -3.18
N ASP A 113 6.08 -7.27 -2.35
CA ASP A 113 6.06 -6.87 -0.93
C ASP A 113 5.85 -5.37 -0.72
N LEU A 114 5.93 -4.54 -1.77
CA LEU A 114 5.67 -3.09 -1.70
C LEU A 114 4.20 -2.73 -1.91
N PHE A 115 3.49 -3.45 -2.79
CA PHE A 115 2.15 -3.06 -3.24
C PHE A 115 1.02 -4.01 -2.80
N ILE A 116 1.34 -5.25 -2.45
CA ILE A 116 0.39 -6.24 -1.90
C ILE A 116 0.61 -6.34 -0.38
N TRP A 117 -0.47 -6.46 0.39
CA TRP A 117 -0.52 -6.61 1.85
C TRP A 117 -1.18 -7.93 2.27
N ASP A 118 -2.23 -8.33 1.56
CA ASP A 118 -2.98 -9.58 1.72
C ASP A 118 -3.23 -10.22 0.35
N GLY A 119 -3.45 -11.54 0.30
CA GLY A 119 -3.76 -12.24 -0.95
C GLY A 119 -2.64 -12.22 -2.02
N ASP A 120 -3.01 -11.83 -3.24
CA ASP A 120 -2.23 -11.81 -4.48
C ASP A 120 -2.43 -10.50 -5.29
N GLN A 121 -3.44 -9.69 -4.97
CA GLN A 121 -3.90 -8.54 -5.75
C GLN A 121 -3.69 -7.18 -5.06
N THR A 122 -3.72 -6.11 -5.85
CA THR A 122 -3.65 -4.72 -5.37
C THR A 122 -4.34 -3.78 -6.36
N VAL A 123 -4.94 -2.69 -5.87
CA VAL A 123 -5.64 -1.71 -6.71
C VAL A 123 -4.70 -0.55 -7.03
N LYS A 124 -4.25 -0.46 -8.28
CA LYS A 124 -3.47 0.68 -8.79
C LYS A 124 -4.40 1.71 -9.44
N VAL A 125 -4.45 2.92 -8.89
CA VAL A 125 -4.99 4.12 -9.56
C VAL A 125 -3.83 5.03 -9.92
N PHE A 126 -3.70 5.45 -11.18
CA PHE A 126 -2.57 6.29 -11.59
C PHE A 126 -2.86 7.22 -12.77
N LYS A 127 -1.99 8.22 -12.95
CA LYS A 127 -1.81 8.91 -14.24
C LYS A 127 -0.36 9.34 -14.43
N GLY A 128 0.15 9.23 -15.65
CA GLY A 128 1.41 9.88 -16.04
C GLY A 128 1.13 11.31 -16.51
N PHE A 129 1.87 12.29 -15.98
CA PHE A 129 1.74 13.72 -16.33
C PHE A 129 0.31 14.28 -16.20
N GLY A 130 -0.42 13.89 -15.15
CA GLY A 130 -1.77 14.39 -14.87
C GLY A 130 -2.05 14.53 -13.38
N ALA A 131 -2.76 15.59 -13.00
CA ALA A 131 -3.31 15.72 -11.65
C ALA A 131 -4.59 14.88 -11.53
N ILE A 132 -4.73 14.11 -10.46
CA ILE A 132 -5.89 13.23 -10.24
C ILE A 132 -6.47 13.43 -8.84
N SER A 133 -7.79 13.33 -8.75
CA SER A 133 -8.53 13.32 -7.48
C SER A 133 -9.67 12.32 -7.62
N PHE A 134 -9.70 11.30 -6.77
CA PHE A 134 -10.67 10.20 -6.84
C PHE A 134 -11.15 9.78 -5.44
N GLU A 135 -12.30 9.10 -5.39
CA GLU A 135 -12.83 8.45 -4.18
C GLU A 135 -13.18 6.99 -4.51
N LEU A 136 -12.65 6.05 -3.72
CA LEU A 136 -12.97 4.62 -3.76
C LEU A 136 -13.75 4.27 -2.49
N THR A 137 -14.99 3.81 -2.65
CA THR A 137 -15.95 3.68 -1.56
C THR A 137 -16.86 2.45 -1.70
N THR A 138 -17.46 2.00 -0.60
CA THR A 138 -18.52 1.01 -0.58
C THR A 138 -19.58 1.36 0.47
N ALA A 139 -20.77 0.77 0.38
CA ALA A 139 -21.91 1.07 1.24
C ALA A 139 -22.15 -0.09 2.24
N VAL A 140 -22.03 0.20 3.53
CA VAL A 140 -22.08 -0.82 4.60
C VAL A 140 -23.23 -0.53 5.55
N THR A 141 -24.07 -1.54 5.83
CA THR A 141 -25.14 -1.41 6.82
C THR A 141 -24.61 -1.77 8.21
N LEU A 142 -24.57 -0.77 9.10
CA LEU A 142 -24.01 -0.89 10.44
C LEU A 142 -25.10 -0.78 11.52
N SER A 143 -24.96 -1.58 12.56
CA SER A 143 -25.76 -1.50 13.80
C SER A 143 -25.21 -0.44 14.76
N PRO A 144 -25.93 -0.04 15.83
CA PRO A 144 -25.39 0.88 16.83
C PRO A 144 -24.05 0.42 17.43
N GLY A 145 -23.11 1.33 17.63
CA GLY A 145 -21.80 1.06 18.21
C GLY A 145 -20.69 1.93 17.63
N THR A 146 -19.47 1.73 18.13
CA THR A 146 -18.27 2.44 17.67
C THR A 146 -17.45 1.54 16.74
N TYR A 147 -16.99 2.10 15.64
CA TYR A 147 -16.32 1.40 14.55
C TYR A 147 -14.95 2.02 14.28
N VAL A 148 -14.01 1.20 13.84
CA VAL A 148 -12.67 1.60 13.44
C VAL A 148 -12.48 1.30 11.95
N LEU A 149 -12.22 2.32 11.15
CA LEU A 149 -11.77 2.17 9.76
C LEU A 149 -10.24 2.26 9.72
N ILE A 150 -9.62 1.32 9.04
CA ILE A 150 -8.19 1.26 8.72
C ILE A 150 -8.08 1.07 7.20
N ILE A 151 -7.13 1.76 6.56
CA ILE A 151 -6.74 1.49 5.17
C ILE A 151 -5.22 1.45 5.05
N HIS A 152 -4.72 0.71 4.07
CA HIS A 152 -3.33 0.79 3.64
C HIS A 152 -3.21 1.32 2.20
N VAL A 153 -2.17 2.11 1.96
CA VAL A 153 -1.90 2.75 0.66
C VAL A 153 -0.39 2.86 0.40
N PHE A 154 0.01 2.78 -0.88
CA PHE A 154 1.35 3.14 -1.34
C PHE A 154 1.26 4.33 -2.32
N PRO A 155 1.59 5.55 -1.91
CA PRO A 155 1.81 6.69 -2.84
C PRO A 155 3.09 6.50 -3.67
N ASP A 156 2.93 6.06 -4.92
CA ASP A 156 3.98 5.91 -5.93
C ASP A 156 4.17 7.24 -6.69
N LEU A 157 4.46 8.32 -5.95
CA LEU A 157 4.40 9.70 -6.46
C LEU A 157 5.79 10.19 -6.88
N VAL A 158 6.04 10.20 -8.19
CA VAL A 158 7.37 10.33 -8.79
C VAL A 158 7.41 11.52 -9.77
N VAL A 159 8.40 12.39 -9.62
CA VAL A 159 8.64 13.57 -10.49
C VAL A 159 9.68 13.34 -11.58
N GLY A 160 10.50 12.30 -11.44
CA GLY A 160 11.56 11.97 -12.40
C GLY A 160 12.20 10.61 -12.12
N TYR A 161 13.13 10.20 -12.98
CA TYR A 161 13.95 9.00 -12.78
C TYR A 161 15.42 9.32 -13.06
N GLU A 162 16.31 8.88 -12.19
CA GLU A 162 17.77 9.03 -12.37
C GLU A 162 18.45 7.68 -12.14
N ASN A 163 19.30 7.26 -13.08
CA ASN A 163 19.98 5.94 -13.07
C ASN A 163 19.03 4.74 -12.83
N GLY A 164 17.77 4.86 -13.28
CA GLY A 164 16.71 3.85 -13.10
C GLY A 164 15.96 3.92 -11.76
N GLN A 165 16.37 4.80 -10.83
CA GLN A 165 15.72 4.99 -9.53
C GLN A 165 14.61 6.04 -9.59
N LYS A 166 13.54 5.85 -8.81
CA LYS A 166 12.40 6.79 -8.68
C LYS A 166 12.85 8.05 -7.91
N ILE A 167 12.69 9.23 -8.50
CA ILE A 167 12.80 10.52 -7.80
C ILE A 167 11.41 10.86 -7.25
N TRP A 168 11.20 10.62 -5.96
CA TRP A 168 9.97 10.94 -5.26
C TRP A 168 9.64 12.44 -5.31
N ALA A 169 8.35 12.77 -5.36
CA ALA A 169 7.91 14.17 -5.37
C ALA A 169 8.35 14.91 -4.08
N PRO A 170 8.99 16.09 -4.16
CA PRO A 170 9.62 16.72 -3.01
C PRO A 170 8.65 17.44 -2.07
N ASP A 171 7.48 17.85 -2.56
CA ASP A 171 6.46 18.58 -1.77
C ASP A 171 5.40 17.59 -1.25
N PRO A 172 5.17 17.49 0.08
CA PRO A 172 4.15 16.61 0.67
C PRO A 172 2.71 16.81 0.15
N LEU A 173 2.37 17.98 -0.42
CA LEU A 173 1.06 18.23 -1.03
C LEU A 173 0.92 17.56 -2.40
N SER A 174 1.96 16.92 -2.92
CA SER A 174 1.90 16.11 -4.15
C SER A 174 0.98 14.90 -4.01
N GLY A 175 0.64 14.49 -2.77
CA GLY A 175 -0.30 13.43 -2.47
C GLY A 175 -1.04 13.68 -1.16
N GLU A 176 -2.35 13.53 -1.15
CA GLU A 176 -3.18 13.68 0.05
C GLU A 176 -4.25 12.57 0.13
N VAL A 177 -4.52 12.10 1.35
CA VAL A 177 -5.50 11.04 1.66
C VAL A 177 -6.54 11.55 2.65
N LYS A 178 -7.82 11.23 2.44
CA LYS A 178 -8.96 11.60 3.31
C LYS A 178 -9.84 10.36 3.49
N LEU A 179 -10.05 9.90 4.73
CA LEU A 179 -10.93 8.77 4.98
C LEU A 179 -12.40 9.21 4.97
N ILE A 180 -13.26 8.33 4.45
CA ILE A 180 -14.71 8.49 4.38
C ILE A 180 -15.30 7.43 5.32
N ALA A 181 -15.99 7.86 6.37
CA ALA A 181 -16.38 6.98 7.47
C ALA A 181 -17.69 7.44 8.12
N GLY A 182 -18.72 6.61 8.03
CA GLY A 182 -20.05 6.94 8.54
C GLY A 182 -20.71 8.01 7.67
N ASN A 183 -21.11 9.12 8.29
CA ASN A 183 -21.75 10.26 7.61
C ASN A 183 -20.79 11.46 7.49
N GLY A 184 -19.48 11.22 7.46
CA GLY A 184 -18.46 12.27 7.43
C GLY A 184 -17.08 11.80 6.95
N THR A 185 -16.09 12.69 7.03
CA THR A 185 -14.71 12.41 6.60
C THR A 185 -13.70 12.90 7.62
N THR A 186 -12.46 12.42 7.51
CA THR A 186 -11.31 13.11 8.13
C THR A 186 -11.03 14.44 7.43
N GLY A 187 -10.06 15.21 7.94
CA GLY A 187 -9.32 16.14 7.09
C GLY A 187 -8.46 15.42 6.04
N TRP A 188 -7.83 16.17 5.15
CA TRP A 188 -6.77 15.65 4.29
C TRP A 188 -5.50 15.41 5.12
N MET A 189 -4.84 14.29 4.85
CA MET A 189 -3.64 13.82 5.54
C MET A 189 -2.52 13.58 4.53
N LEU A 190 -1.28 13.81 4.93
CA LEU A 190 -0.10 13.69 4.08
C LEU A 190 0.52 12.29 4.29
N PRO A 191 0.61 11.44 3.24
CA PRO A 191 1.32 10.18 3.30
C PRO A 191 2.82 10.38 3.04
N ILE A 192 3.65 9.41 3.43
CA ILE A 192 5.08 9.38 3.08
C ILE A 192 5.23 8.70 1.72
N PHE A 193 5.80 9.38 0.73
CA PHE A 193 5.94 8.85 -0.63
C PHE A 193 6.95 7.69 -0.69
N GLY A 194 6.69 6.70 -1.54
CA GLY A 194 7.55 5.53 -1.67
C GLY A 194 7.52 4.56 -0.49
N GLN A 195 6.48 4.61 0.36
CA GLN A 195 6.37 3.76 1.56
C GLN A 195 4.95 3.21 1.76
N LYS A 196 4.86 2.07 2.46
CA LYS A 196 3.59 1.50 2.95
C LYS A 196 3.01 2.39 4.04
N ASN A 197 1.94 3.13 3.73
CA ASN A 197 1.23 4.00 4.66
C ASN A 197 0.01 3.31 5.25
N ARG A 198 -0.34 3.68 6.49
CA ARG A 198 -1.51 3.16 7.21
C ARG A 198 -2.31 4.29 7.85
N PHE A 199 -3.54 4.48 7.40
CA PHE A 199 -4.45 5.48 7.95
C PHE A 199 -5.53 4.83 8.80
N ARG A 200 -6.01 5.55 9.83
CA ARG A 200 -7.03 5.07 10.76
C ARG A 200 -7.97 6.20 11.17
N THR A 201 -9.27 5.91 11.28
CA THR A 201 -10.23 6.75 11.98
C THR A 201 -11.19 5.90 12.83
N THR A 202 -11.88 6.54 13.78
CA THR A 202 -12.88 5.93 14.66
C THR A 202 -14.15 6.77 14.60
N PHE A 203 -15.31 6.14 14.43
CA PHE A 203 -16.61 6.82 14.37
C PHE A 203 -17.70 6.02 15.09
N THR A 204 -18.81 6.65 15.45
CA THR A 204 -19.91 6.01 16.19
C THR A 204 -21.21 6.13 15.41
N VAL A 205 -21.94 5.01 15.34
CA VAL A 205 -23.27 4.89 14.75
C VAL A 205 -24.28 4.76 15.90
N SER A 206 -25.31 5.60 15.94
CA SER A 206 -26.31 5.64 17.02
C SER A 206 -27.55 4.77 16.77
N GLN A 207 -27.89 4.57 15.50
CA GLN A 207 -29.04 3.78 15.03
C GLN A 207 -28.62 2.95 13.81
N THR A 208 -29.27 1.80 13.57
CA THR A 208 -28.95 0.97 12.39
C THR A 208 -29.17 1.77 11.11
N GLN A 209 -28.12 1.90 10.29
CA GLN A 209 -28.17 2.65 9.03
C GLN A 209 -27.09 2.17 8.04
N THR A 210 -27.31 2.41 6.75
CA THR A 210 -26.29 2.25 5.73
C THR A 210 -25.43 3.52 5.67
N VAL A 211 -24.11 3.34 5.63
CA VAL A 211 -23.12 4.42 5.58
C VAL A 211 -22.11 4.19 4.46
N THR A 212 -21.51 5.27 3.97
CA THR A 212 -20.40 5.19 3.00
C THR A 212 -19.08 5.01 3.74
N ILE A 213 -18.27 4.05 3.29
CA ILE A 213 -16.96 3.71 3.85
C ILE A 213 -15.93 3.68 2.73
N GLY A 214 -14.73 4.21 2.97
CA GLY A 214 -13.62 4.17 2.03
C GLY A 214 -12.68 5.35 2.20
N ALA A 215 -12.14 5.85 1.08
CA ALA A 215 -11.28 7.03 1.10
C ALA A 215 -11.30 7.80 -0.22
N ALA A 216 -10.88 9.06 -0.12
CA ALA A 216 -10.48 9.88 -1.24
C ALA A 216 -8.97 10.07 -1.24
N MET A 217 -8.39 10.08 -2.43
CA MET A 217 -6.99 10.38 -2.67
C MET A 217 -6.90 11.44 -3.76
N ARG A 218 -5.85 12.26 -3.70
CA ARG A 218 -5.51 13.16 -4.81
C ARG A 218 -4.02 13.41 -4.86
N GLY A 219 -3.48 13.51 -6.08
CA GLY A 219 -2.18 14.11 -6.32
C GLY A 219 -2.36 15.38 -7.14
N ARG A 220 -2.01 16.53 -6.57
CA ARG A 220 -2.40 17.88 -7.06
C ARG A 220 -1.81 18.28 -8.40
N TRP A 221 -0.75 17.62 -8.83
CA TRP A 221 0.15 18.10 -9.88
C TRP A 221 0.38 17.07 -10.97
N ALA A 222 0.65 17.55 -12.18
CA ALA A 222 0.94 16.73 -13.37
C ALA A 222 2.37 16.13 -13.36
N ILE A 223 2.70 15.42 -12.29
CA ILE A 223 4.00 14.75 -12.10
C ILE A 223 4.15 13.51 -13.00
N GLN A 224 5.38 13.07 -13.25
CA GLN A 224 5.69 12.00 -14.21
C GLN A 224 4.96 10.67 -13.93
N ASN A 225 4.76 10.30 -12.66
CA ASN A 225 3.87 9.21 -12.27
C ASN A 225 3.13 9.61 -10.97
N ASN A 226 1.84 9.89 -11.10
CA ASN A 226 0.90 10.18 -10.02
C ASN A 226 0.16 8.88 -9.66
N GLY A 227 0.90 7.93 -9.07
CA GLY A 227 0.42 6.57 -8.80
C GLY A 227 0.05 6.31 -7.33
N TRP A 228 -0.95 5.45 -7.15
CA TRP A 228 -1.49 5.01 -5.85
C TRP A 228 -1.79 3.52 -5.90
N PHE A 229 -1.20 2.73 -5.01
CA PHE A 229 -1.62 1.34 -4.76
C PHE A 229 -2.40 1.26 -3.45
N MET A 230 -3.37 0.34 -3.36
CA MET A 230 -4.30 0.21 -2.24
C MET A 230 -4.64 -1.28 -2.03
N ASP A 231 -4.50 -1.75 -0.80
CA ASP A 231 -4.80 -3.13 -0.39
C ASP A 231 -5.04 -3.22 1.15
N ASP A 232 -5.58 -4.33 1.65
CA ASP A 232 -5.94 -4.62 3.05
C ASP A 232 -6.70 -3.47 3.73
N TRP A 233 -7.93 -3.19 3.27
CA TRP A 233 -8.82 -2.21 3.90
C TRP A 233 -9.73 -2.89 4.91
N GLY A 234 -9.88 -2.30 6.09
CA GLY A 234 -10.60 -2.93 7.19
C GLY A 234 -11.54 -2.01 7.96
N LEU A 235 -12.79 -2.44 8.09
CA LEU A 235 -13.78 -1.84 8.98
C LEU A 235 -14.08 -2.80 10.12
N TYR A 236 -14.01 -2.33 11.34
CA TYR A 236 -13.98 -3.16 12.53
C TYR A 236 -14.94 -2.66 13.61
N LYS A 237 -15.42 -3.55 14.47
CA LYS A 237 -16.24 -3.25 15.65
C LYS A 237 -15.63 -3.92 16.89
N PRO A 238 -14.67 -3.26 17.56
CA PRO A 238 -14.02 -3.77 18.77
C PRO A 238 -14.96 -3.83 19.99
#